data_AF-A0A5K0VDV4-F1
#
_entry.id   AF-A0A5K0VDV4-F1
#
_cell.length_a   1.000
_cell.length_b   1.000
_cell.length_c   1.000
_cell.angle_alpha   90.00
_cell.angle_beta   90.00
_cell.angle_gamma   90.00
#
_symmetry.space_group_name_H-M   'P 1'
#
loop_
_entity.id
_entity.type
_entity.pdbx_description
1 polymer ?
#
loop_
_entity_poly.entity_id
_entity_poly.type
_entity_poly.pdbx_seq_one_letter_code
_entity_poly.pdbx_strand_id
1 'polypeptide(L)' 'IRRKMREIMVNQATSCDLKELVQKFIPEMIGKEIEKATSNIYPLQNVFIRKVKILKAP' A
#
# COMPACT_ATOMS: atom_id res chain seq x y z
N ILE A 1 3.86 13.49 0.73
CA ILE A 1 2.81 12.47 0.45
C ILE A 1 3.32 11.35 -0.45
N ARG A 2 3.63 11.60 -1.74
CA ARG A 2 4.07 10.54 -2.68
C ARG A 2 5.29 9.72 -2.23
N ARG A 3 6.28 10.36 -1.61
CA ARG A 3 7.45 9.67 -1.04
C ARG A 3 7.03 8.66 0.05
N LYS A 4 6.21 9.11 1.00
CA LYS A 4 5.73 8.32 2.14
C LYS A 4 4.79 7.18 1.72
N MET A 5 3.95 7.41 0.70
CA MET A 5 3.16 6.35 0.05
C MET A 5 4.05 5.23 -0.49
N ARG A 6 5.10 5.60 -1.24
CA ARG A 6 5.99 4.62 -1.86
C ARG A 6 6.77 3.82 -0.82
N GLU A 7 7.24 4.48 0.23
CA GLU A 7 7.95 3.85 1.35
C GLU A 7 7.09 2.79 2.06
N ILE A 8 5.85 3.13 2.44
CA ILE A 8 4.93 2.19 3.09
C ILE A 8 4.59 1.01 2.17
N MET A 9 4.30 1.28 0.89
CA MET A 9 4.00 0.23 -0.08
C MET A 9 5.17 -0.73 -0.29
N VAL A 10 6.39 -0.22 -0.37
CA VAL A 10 7.59 -1.06 -0.53
C VAL A 10 7.79 -1.91 0.72
N ASN A 11 7.75 -1.32 1.91
CA ASN A 11 7.96 -2.06 3.16
C ASN A 11 6.96 -3.21 3.32
N GLN A 12 5.67 -2.96 3.05
CA GLN A 12 4.61 -3.97 3.14
C GLN A 12 4.72 -5.05 2.05
N ALA A 13 5.30 -4.71 0.88
CA ALA A 13 5.48 -5.63 -0.24
C ALA A 13 6.75 -6.48 -0.13
N THR A 14 7.83 -5.94 0.43
CA THR A 14 9.08 -6.68 0.62
C THR A 14 9.04 -7.65 1.78
N SER A 15 8.16 -7.44 2.76
CA SER A 15 8.08 -8.28 3.95
C SER A 15 7.26 -9.56 3.76
N CYS A 16 6.54 -9.72 2.64
CA CYS A 16 5.51 -10.74 2.49
C CYS A 16 5.51 -11.41 1.12
N ASP A 17 5.08 -12.67 1.09
CA ASP A 17 4.83 -13.40 -0.15
C ASP A 17 3.54 -12.92 -0.85
N LEU A 18 3.38 -13.29 -2.12
CA LEU A 18 2.27 -12.83 -2.96
C LEU A 18 0.89 -13.21 -2.40
N LYS A 19 0.77 -14.38 -1.73
CA LYS A 19 -0.47 -14.84 -1.09
C LYS A 19 -0.88 -13.95 0.08
N GLU A 20 0.07 -13.62 0.95
CA GLU A 20 -0.16 -12.73 2.10
C GLU A 20 -0.41 -11.29 1.63
N LEU A 21 0.28 -10.86 0.58
CA LEU A 21 0.09 -9.54 -0.01
C LEU A 21 -1.36 -9.35 -0.52
N VAL A 22 -1.92 -10.37 -1.17
CA VAL A 22 -3.32 -10.35 -1.62
C VAL A 22 -4.29 -10.30 -0.43
N GLN A 23 -3.99 -11.01 0.66
CA GLN A 23 -4.79 -10.91 1.89
C GLN A 23 -4.76 -9.50 2.50
N LYS A 24 -3.68 -8.73 2.33
CA LYS A 24 -3.60 -7.32 2.76
C LYS A 24 -4.37 -6.37 1.85
N PHE A 25 -4.58 -6.73 0.58
CA PHE A 25 -5.34 -5.92 -0.38
C PHE A 25 -6.85 -5.99 -0.14
N ILE A 26 -7.39 -7.14 0.25
CA ILE A 26 -8.83 -7.35 0.48
C ILE A 26 -9.42 -6.34 1.49
N PRO A 27 -8.84 -6.16 2.69
CA PRO A 27 -9.32 -5.17 3.66
C PRO A 27 -8.70 -3.77 3.47
N GLU A 28 -7.95 -3.54 2.38
CA GLU A 28 -7.29 -2.27 2.05
C GLU A 28 -6.39 -1.72 3.15
N MET A 29 -5.69 -2.59 3.90
CA MET A 29 -4.87 -2.17 5.04
C MET A 29 -3.80 -1.14 4.66
N ILE A 30 -3.19 -1.31 3.48
CA ILE A 30 -2.14 -0.42 2.97
C ILE A 30 -2.70 0.99 2.72
N GLY A 31 -3.94 1.10 2.22
CA GLY A 31 -4.59 2.39 1.99
C GLY A 31 -4.81 3.16 3.30
N LYS A 32 -5.34 2.46 4.32
CA LYS A 32 -5.57 3.01 5.67
C LYS A 32 -4.27 3.43 6.36
N GLU A 33 -3.21 2.65 6.22
CA GLU A 33 -1.90 2.96 6.79
C GLU A 33 -1.29 4.21 6.15
N ILE A 34 -1.43 4.37 4.83
CA ILE A 34 -1.04 5.58 4.12
C ILE A 34 -1.83 6.80 4.60
N GLU A 35 -3.16 6.68 4.76
CA GLU A 35 -4.03 7.74 5.25
C GLU A 35 -3.56 8.23 6.64
N LYS A 36 -3.34 7.30 7.56
CA LYS A 36 -2.83 7.60 8.91
C LYS A 36 -1.47 8.27 8.87
N ALA A 37 -0.53 7.75 8.08
CA ALA A 37 0.84 8.25 8.02
C ALA A 37 0.96 9.62 7.32
N THR A 38 0.01 9.96 6.45
CA THR A 38 0.01 11.22 5.67
C THR A 38 -0.92 12.29 6.23
N SER A 39 -1.79 11.96 7.19
CA SER A 39 -2.68 12.89 7.90
C SER A 39 -1.95 14.10 8.48
N ASN A 40 -0.72 13.93 8.98
CA ASN A 40 0.11 15.04 9.50
C ASN A 40 0.58 16.04 8.42
N ILE A 41 0.60 15.64 7.15
CA ILE A 41 1.00 16.52 6.04
C ILE A 41 -0.24 17.16 5.43
N TYR A 42 -1.23 16.34 5.09
CA TYR A 42 -2.49 16.77 4.52
C TYR A 42 -3.52 15.64 4.67
N PRO A 43 -4.76 15.93 5.09
CA PRO A 43 -5.80 14.92 5.19
C PRO A 43 -6.17 14.39 3.80
N LEU A 44 -5.87 13.12 3.55
CA LEU A 44 -6.32 12.42 2.36
C LEU A 44 -7.60 11.66 2.67
N GLN A 45 -8.44 11.50 1.65
CA GLN A 45 -9.63 10.64 1.68
C GLN A 45 -9.58 9.74 0.45
N ASN A 46 -10.18 8.54 0.56
CA ASN A 46 -10.35 7.61 -0.55
C ASN A 46 -9.01 7.13 -1.14
N VAL A 47 -8.09 6.68 -0.27
CA VAL A 47 -6.78 6.16 -0.69
C VAL A 47 -6.85 4.67 -0.99
N PHE A 48 -6.82 4.33 -2.28
CA PHE A 48 -6.94 2.94 -2.76
C PHE A 48 -5.81 2.53 -3.69
N ILE A 49 -5.55 1.21 -3.74
CA ILE A 49 -4.65 0.62 -4.74
C ILE A 49 -5.45 0.39 -6.02
N ARG A 50 -5.26 1.26 -7.01
CA ARG A 50 -6.03 1.24 -8.26
C ARG A 50 -5.71 0.05 -9.18
N LYS A 51 -4.45 -0.39 -9.22
CA LYS A 51 -4.00 -1.46 -10.12
C LYS A 51 -2.73 -2.11 -9.60
N VAL A 52 -2.67 -3.43 -9.65
CA VAL A 52 -1.46 -4.22 -9.42
C VAL A 52 -1.13 -4.98 -10.71
N LYS A 53 0.15 -5.08 -11.07
CA LYS A 53 0.62 -5.83 -12.23
C LYS A 53 1.83 -6.66 -11.84
N ILE A 54 1.83 -7.95 -12.20
CA ILE A 54 2.99 -8.82 -12.09
C ILE A 54 3.89 -8.55 -13.31
N LEU A 55 5.15 -8.20 -13.07
CA LEU A 55 6.11 -7.90 -14.13
C LEU A 55 6.94 -9.11 -14.54
N LYS A 56 7.32 -9.93 -13.57
CA LYS A 56 8.01 -11.20 -13.74
C LYS A 56 7.38 -12.18 -12.77
N ALA A 57 7.03 -13.36 -13.26
CA ALA A 57 6.77 -14.51 -12.41
C ALA A 57 8.08 -15.31 -12.31
N PRO A 58 8.36 -15.98 -11.17
CA PRO A 58 9.17 -17.18 -11.21
C PRO A 58 8.53 -18.23 -12.13
#